data_AF-A0A368QMX9-F1
#
_entry.id   AF-A0A368QMX9-F1
#
_cell.length_a   1.000
_cell.length_b   1.000
_cell.length_c   1.000
_cell.angle_alpha   90.00
_cell.angle_beta   90.00
_cell.angle_gamma   90.00
#
_symmetry.space_group_name_H-M   'P 1'
#
loop_
_entity.id
_entity.type
_entity.pdbx_description
1 polymer ?
#
loop_
_entity_poly.entity_id
_entity_poly.type
_entity_poly.pdbx_seq_one_letter_code
_entity_poly.pdbx_strand_id
1 'polypeptide(L)'
;MPWAARLLSVACVSVAAKMEECQAPALSEFDAGGYDFCPASIRRMELLVLSTLGWRMGAVTPLDFLPCFSSRLHPHGGAGAGAALKAIGFIFATAQAGSVLDHRPSTVAAAAILAATYGPLLTKEALDSKMRYLSPSRLIEKEHVHACYSVMVGGMNRRGNKRSLPCSGSDEVATSTYDSVLVDDVTDTAAFATVVAARNKRIRLELPGIR
;
A
#
# COMPACT_ATOMS: atom_id res chain seq x y z
N MET A 1 -8.73 -7.18 -14.28
CA MET A 1 -8.99 -5.88 -13.63
C MET A 1 -9.75 -5.02 -14.62
N PRO A 2 -10.91 -4.45 -14.26
CA PRO A 2 -11.62 -3.48 -15.09
C PRO A 2 -10.73 -2.27 -15.44
N TRP A 3 -10.96 -1.64 -16.59
CA TRP A 3 -10.16 -0.49 -17.05
C TRP A 3 -10.14 0.66 -16.04
N ALA A 4 -11.29 0.96 -15.41
CA ALA A 4 -11.42 2.02 -14.42
C ALA A 4 -10.56 1.77 -13.16
N ALA A 5 -10.48 0.51 -12.71
CA ALA A 5 -9.63 0.13 -11.59
C ALA A 5 -8.13 0.29 -11.92
N ARG A 6 -7.74 0.02 -13.17
CA ARG A 6 -6.36 0.25 -13.65
C ARG A 6 -6.05 1.74 -13.69
N LEU A 7 -6.92 2.56 -14.27
CA LEU A 7 -6.75 4.02 -14.31
C LEU A 7 -6.65 4.61 -12.90
N LEU A 8 -7.50 4.16 -11.98
CA LEU A 8 -7.43 4.53 -10.57
C LEU A 8 -6.09 4.12 -9.94
N SER A 9 -5.62 2.90 -10.19
CA SER A 9 -4.34 2.43 -9.65
C SER A 9 -3.16 3.27 -10.15
N VAL A 10 -3.12 3.58 -11.46
CA VAL A 10 -2.08 4.43 -12.07
C VAL A 10 -2.12 5.83 -11.48
N ALA A 11 -3.30 6.42 -11.34
CA ALA A 11 -3.45 7.74 -10.72
C ALA A 11 -3.01 7.74 -9.25
N CYS A 12 -3.36 6.71 -8.46
CA CYS A 12 -2.90 6.59 -7.07
C CYS A 12 -1.37 6.50 -6.98
N VAL A 13 -0.73 5.72 -7.85
CA VAL A 13 0.74 5.60 -7.89
C VAL A 13 1.37 6.93 -8.32
N SER A 14 0.81 7.62 -9.33
CA SER A 14 1.34 8.92 -9.77
C SER A 14 1.21 10.00 -8.70
N VAL A 15 0.08 10.07 -7.99
CA VAL A 15 -0.09 10.96 -6.84
C VAL A 15 0.90 10.61 -5.73
N ALA A 16 1.10 9.33 -5.41
CA ALA A 16 2.06 8.93 -4.39
C ALA A 16 3.51 9.30 -4.77
N ALA A 17 3.91 9.09 -6.03
CA ALA A 17 5.23 9.50 -6.52
C ALA A 17 5.45 11.00 -6.39
N LYS A 18 4.43 11.82 -6.71
CA LYS A 18 4.47 13.28 -6.51
C LYS A 18 4.57 13.71 -5.05
N MET A 19 4.19 12.86 -4.11
CA MET A 19 4.26 13.14 -2.68
C MET A 19 5.61 12.73 -2.07
N GLU A 20 6.21 11.64 -2.53
CA GLU A 20 7.39 11.03 -1.90
C GLU A 20 8.69 11.29 -2.68
N GLU A 21 8.63 11.60 -3.98
CA GLU A 21 9.81 11.76 -4.83
C GLU A 21 10.13 13.23 -5.14
N CYS A 22 11.42 13.56 -5.20
CA CYS A 22 11.89 14.89 -5.60
C CYS A 22 11.58 15.22 -7.07
N GLN A 23 11.50 14.20 -7.94
CA GLN A 23 11.25 14.31 -9.37
C GLN A 23 10.30 13.18 -9.77
N ALA A 24 9.01 13.46 -9.78
CA ALA A 24 8.01 12.45 -10.12
C ALA A 24 8.11 12.05 -11.61
N PRO A 25 7.88 10.77 -11.95
CA PRO A 25 7.84 10.29 -13.32
C PRO A 25 6.79 11.01 -14.17
N ALA A 26 7.04 11.11 -15.48
CA ALA A 26 6.05 11.65 -16.39
C ALA A 26 4.82 10.74 -16.48
N LEU A 27 3.64 11.32 -16.75
CA LEU A 27 2.39 10.54 -16.83
C LEU A 27 2.42 9.45 -17.92
N SER A 28 3.24 9.63 -18.95
CA SER A 28 3.46 8.66 -20.03
C SER A 28 4.34 7.47 -19.63
N GLU A 29 5.06 7.55 -18.51
CA GLU A 29 5.97 6.50 -18.04
C GLU A 29 5.25 5.45 -17.18
N PHE A 30 4.01 5.72 -16.77
CA PHE A 30 3.22 4.77 -16.00
C PHE A 30 2.59 3.71 -16.90
N ASP A 31 3.11 2.48 -16.84
CA ASP A 31 2.49 1.31 -17.48
C ASP A 31 1.26 0.84 -16.69
N ALA A 32 0.12 0.71 -17.37
CA ALA A 32 -1.13 0.21 -16.80
C ALA A 32 -1.38 -1.29 -17.07
N GLY A 33 -0.33 -2.06 -17.37
CA GLY A 33 -0.42 -3.48 -17.66
C GLY A 33 -1.05 -3.75 -19.02
N GLY A 34 -0.49 -3.12 -20.06
CA GLY A 34 -0.94 -3.24 -21.45
C GLY A 34 -2.17 -2.40 -21.78
N TYR A 35 -2.41 -1.30 -21.07
CA TYR A 35 -3.47 -0.34 -21.38
C TYR A 35 -2.88 1.07 -21.43
N ASP A 36 -3.05 1.75 -22.55
CA ASP A 36 -2.49 3.09 -22.72
C ASP A 36 -3.54 4.13 -22.35
N PHE A 37 -3.33 4.79 -21.20
CA PHE A 37 -4.17 5.90 -20.79
C PHE A 37 -3.56 7.22 -21.24
N CYS A 38 -4.38 8.06 -21.87
CA CYS A 38 -3.99 9.44 -22.16
C CYS A 38 -3.61 10.16 -20.85
N PRO A 39 -2.50 10.93 -20.82
CA PRO A 39 -2.10 11.72 -19.65
C PRO A 39 -3.21 12.62 -19.09
N ALA A 40 -4.08 13.15 -19.96
CA ALA A 40 -5.23 13.95 -19.54
C ALA A 40 -6.24 13.16 -18.69
N SER A 41 -6.45 11.87 -19.02
CA SER A 41 -7.34 10.99 -18.26
C SER A 41 -6.73 10.60 -16.93
N ILE A 42 -5.41 10.34 -16.89
CA ILE A 42 -4.69 10.10 -15.63
C ILE A 42 -4.82 11.33 -14.73
N ARG A 43 -4.50 12.53 -15.23
CA ARG A 43 -4.59 13.79 -14.47
C ARG A 43 -6.01 14.07 -13.93
N ARG A 44 -7.06 13.79 -14.71
CA ARG A 44 -8.44 13.90 -14.24
C ARG A 44 -8.73 12.94 -13.08
N MET A 45 -8.24 11.71 -13.18
CA MET A 45 -8.36 10.73 -12.10
C MET A 45 -7.54 11.13 -10.86
N GLU A 46 -6.33 11.71 -11.02
CA GLU A 46 -5.55 12.25 -9.89
C GLU A 46 -6.33 13.30 -9.11
N LEU A 47 -6.95 14.26 -9.81
CA LEU A 47 -7.77 15.30 -9.18
C LEU A 47 -8.97 14.71 -8.45
N LEU A 48 -9.58 13.65 -9.00
CA LEU A 48 -10.67 12.94 -8.34
C LEU A 48 -10.19 12.25 -7.05
N VAL A 49 -9.04 11.56 -7.09
CA VAL A 49 -8.41 10.95 -5.91
C VAL A 49 -8.11 12.02 -4.85
N LEU A 50 -7.46 13.11 -5.22
CA LEU A 50 -7.13 14.20 -4.29
C LEU A 50 -8.39 14.82 -3.69
N SER A 51 -9.41 15.08 -4.50
CA SER A 51 -10.68 15.66 -4.04
C SER A 51 -11.43 14.72 -3.10
N THR A 52 -11.47 13.42 -3.40
CA THR A 52 -12.13 12.42 -2.56
C THR A 52 -11.43 12.21 -1.22
N LEU A 53 -10.09 12.34 -1.18
CA LEU A 53 -9.29 12.31 0.04
C LEU A 53 -9.26 13.66 0.79
N GLY A 54 -9.91 14.69 0.25
CA GLY A 54 -9.86 16.05 0.82
C GLY A 54 -8.45 16.63 0.89
N TRP A 55 -7.61 16.27 -0.09
CA TRP A 55 -6.20 16.66 -0.19
C TRP A 55 -5.30 16.18 0.97
N ARG A 56 -5.78 15.23 1.78
CA ARG A 56 -5.05 14.69 2.93
C ARG A 56 -4.12 13.55 2.51
N MET A 57 -3.03 13.90 1.85
CA MET A 57 -2.07 12.92 1.29
C MET A 57 -0.96 12.49 2.25
N GLY A 58 -0.77 13.19 3.37
CA GLY A 58 0.19 12.83 4.42
C GLY A 58 -0.30 11.66 5.30
N ALA A 59 -0.62 10.52 4.68
CA ALA A 59 -1.00 9.33 5.40
C ALA A 59 0.23 8.66 6.03
N VAL A 60 0.16 8.38 7.32
CA VAL A 60 1.23 7.64 8.00
C VAL A 60 1.26 6.21 7.47
N THR A 61 2.43 5.76 7.01
CA THR A 61 2.65 4.43 6.47
C THR A 61 3.35 3.53 7.50
N PRO A 62 3.28 2.20 7.37
CA PRO A 62 4.08 1.31 8.20
C PRO A 62 5.60 1.56 8.06
N LEU A 63 6.03 2.14 6.93
CA LEU A 63 7.44 2.42 6.67
C LEU A 63 8.00 3.47 7.63
N ASP A 64 7.18 4.45 8.01
CA ASP A 64 7.56 5.56 8.91
C ASP A 64 8.01 5.07 10.30
N PHE A 65 7.53 3.90 10.73
CA PHE A 65 7.85 3.31 12.03
C PHE A 65 9.09 2.41 12.01
N LEU A 66 9.56 1.99 10.83
CA LEU A 66 10.66 1.03 10.71
C LEU A 66 11.99 1.54 11.32
N PRO A 67 12.40 2.81 11.13
CA PRO A 67 13.64 3.31 11.75
C PRO A 67 13.58 3.29 13.28
N CYS A 68 12.41 3.64 13.85
CA CYS A 68 12.19 3.62 15.30
C CYS A 68 12.24 2.18 15.86
N PHE A 69 11.63 1.22 15.19
CA PHE A 69 11.61 -0.16 15.67
C PHE A 69 12.94 -0.90 15.46
N SER A 70 13.62 -0.64 14.34
CA SER A 70 14.92 -1.25 14.05
C SER A 70 15.99 -0.83 15.05
N SER A 71 16.03 0.46 15.41
CA SER A 71 16.96 0.98 16.43
C SER A 71 16.70 0.38 17.83
N ARG A 72 15.44 0.09 18.17
CA ARG A 72 15.08 -0.53 19.46
C ARG A 72 15.45 -2.01 19.55
N LEU A 73 15.42 -2.75 18.44
CA LEU A 73 15.79 -4.17 18.44
C LEU A 73 17.29 -4.41 18.31
N HIS A 74 18.01 -3.53 17.63
CA HIS A 74 19.46 -3.62 17.47
C HIS A 74 20.16 -2.33 17.93
N PRO A 75 20.31 -2.11 19.25
CA PRO A 75 20.98 -0.91 19.77
C PRO A 75 22.46 -0.78 19.37
N HIS A 76 23.09 -1.86 18.90
CA HIS A 76 24.54 -1.94 18.59
C HIS A 76 24.86 -1.99 17.08
N GLY A 77 23.97 -1.47 16.22
CA GLY A 77 24.31 -0.93 14.90
C GLY A 77 24.56 -1.90 13.74
N GLY A 78 24.90 -3.17 13.96
CA GLY A 78 25.33 -4.07 12.86
C GLY A 78 24.21 -4.69 12.00
N ALA A 79 23.04 -4.98 12.58
CA ALA A 79 22.01 -5.82 11.94
C ALA A 79 20.65 -5.11 11.71
N GLY A 80 20.53 -3.83 12.07
CA GLY A 80 19.26 -3.08 12.02
C GLY A 80 18.78 -2.75 10.60
N ALA A 81 19.69 -2.34 9.72
CA ALA A 81 19.36 -1.94 8.35
C ALA A 81 18.84 -3.11 7.49
N GLY A 82 19.43 -4.31 7.64
CA GLY A 82 18.97 -5.51 6.94
C GLY A 82 17.56 -5.95 7.35
N ALA A 83 17.23 -5.79 8.64
CA ALA A 83 15.89 -6.09 9.15
C ALA A 83 14.84 -5.10 8.62
N ALA A 84 15.16 -3.80 8.53
CA ALA A 84 14.26 -2.80 7.97
C ALA A 84 13.94 -3.09 6.49
N LEU A 85 14.96 -3.33 5.65
CA LEU A 85 14.75 -3.67 4.23
C LEU A 85 13.90 -4.93 4.05
N LYS A 86 14.16 -5.96 4.86
CA LYS A 86 13.38 -7.20 4.83
C LYS A 86 11.93 -6.99 5.32
N ALA A 87 11.72 -6.11 6.29
CA ALA A 87 10.39 -5.74 6.78
C ALA A 87 9.57 -5.02 5.70
N ILE A 88 10.19 -4.16 4.88
CA ILE A 88 9.54 -3.55 3.71
C ILE A 88 8.97 -4.64 2.78
N GLY A 89 9.76 -5.69 2.51
CA GLY A 89 9.31 -6.83 1.72
C GLY A 89 8.08 -7.54 2.31
N PHE A 90 8.04 -7.73 3.65
CA PHE A 90 6.88 -8.30 4.34
C PHE A 90 5.64 -7.39 4.24
N ILE A 91 5.81 -6.07 4.37
CA ILE A 91 4.73 -5.09 4.24
C ILE A 91 4.12 -5.15 2.84
N PHE A 92 4.94 -5.14 1.78
CA PHE A 92 4.44 -5.24 0.40
C PHE A 92 3.76 -6.59 0.10
N ALA A 93 4.37 -7.69 0.56
CA ALA A 93 3.80 -9.03 0.37
C ALA A 93 2.41 -9.17 1.00
N THR A 94 2.19 -8.51 2.15
CA THR A 94 0.91 -8.54 2.85
C THR A 94 -0.09 -7.50 2.36
N ALA A 95 0.36 -6.33 1.91
CA ALA A 95 -0.49 -5.36 1.23
C ALA A 95 -1.14 -5.96 -0.03
N GLN A 96 -0.41 -6.78 -0.79
CA GLN A 96 -0.95 -7.49 -1.95
C GLN A 96 -2.01 -8.55 -1.56
N ALA A 97 -1.93 -9.10 -0.34
CA ALA A 97 -2.91 -10.05 0.18
C ALA A 97 -4.18 -9.38 0.77
N GLY A 98 -4.20 -8.04 0.89
CA GLY A 98 -5.33 -7.24 1.38
C GLY A 98 -5.65 -7.37 2.87
N SER A 99 -5.11 -8.39 3.55
CA SER A 99 -5.50 -8.80 4.90
C SER A 99 -4.94 -7.94 6.05
N VAL A 100 -4.11 -6.94 5.74
CA VAL A 100 -3.42 -6.12 6.76
C VAL A 100 -3.91 -4.66 6.78
N LEU A 101 -4.80 -4.29 5.86
CA LEU A 101 -5.38 -2.94 5.78
C LEU A 101 -6.27 -2.58 6.99
N ASP A 102 -6.73 -3.59 7.75
CA ASP A 102 -7.57 -3.39 8.94
C ASP A 102 -6.76 -3.05 10.21
N HIS A 103 -5.43 -3.05 10.13
CA HIS A 103 -4.55 -2.79 11.27
C HIS A 103 -3.88 -1.42 11.18
N ARG A 104 -3.60 -0.82 12.36
CA ARG A 104 -2.86 0.45 12.42
C ARG A 104 -1.47 0.31 11.80
N PRO A 105 -0.96 1.32 11.08
CA PRO A 105 0.37 1.26 10.45
C PRO A 105 1.51 0.88 11.41
N SER A 106 1.45 1.33 12.67
CA SER A 106 2.42 0.97 13.72
C SER A 106 2.42 -0.53 14.05
N THR A 107 1.24 -1.15 14.12
CA THR A 107 1.08 -2.60 14.35
C THR A 107 1.67 -3.40 13.20
N VAL A 108 1.38 -2.99 11.97
CA VAL A 108 1.89 -3.61 10.75
C VAL A 108 3.41 -3.55 10.71
N ALA A 109 3.98 -2.38 11.01
CA ALA A 109 5.41 -2.18 11.05
C ALA A 109 6.10 -3.02 12.14
N ALA A 110 5.51 -3.10 13.33
CA ALA A 110 6.03 -3.93 14.41
C ALA A 110 6.04 -5.42 14.03
N ALA A 111 4.95 -5.92 13.46
CA ALA A 111 4.86 -7.30 12.96
C ALA A 111 5.89 -7.57 11.86
N ALA A 112 6.07 -6.64 10.92
CA ALA A 112 7.01 -6.78 9.81
C ALA A 112 8.46 -6.81 10.28
N ILE A 113 8.82 -5.95 11.23
CA ILE A 113 10.16 -5.94 11.84
C ILE A 113 10.42 -7.26 12.58
N LEU A 114 9.45 -7.74 13.38
CA LEU A 114 9.58 -9.01 14.09
C LEU A 114 9.74 -10.19 13.12
N ALA A 115 8.95 -10.22 12.04
CA ALA A 115 9.06 -11.23 10.99
C ALA A 115 10.40 -11.16 10.25
N ALA A 116 10.93 -9.96 10.02
CA ALA A 116 12.22 -9.74 9.38
C ALA A 116 13.40 -10.18 10.24
N THR A 117 13.39 -9.83 11.53
CA THR A 117 14.48 -10.11 12.46
C THR A 117 14.55 -11.58 12.85
N TYR A 118 13.40 -12.22 13.04
CA TYR A 118 13.37 -13.55 13.65
C TYR A 118 12.76 -14.66 12.79
N GLY A 119 12.09 -14.31 11.69
CA GLY A 119 11.55 -15.29 10.75
C GLY A 119 10.43 -16.17 11.35
N PRO A 120 10.08 -17.30 10.72
CA PRO A 120 8.89 -18.11 11.06
C PRO A 120 8.90 -18.80 12.43
N LEU A 121 10.01 -18.75 13.16
CA LEU A 121 10.29 -19.66 14.27
C LEU A 121 9.84 -19.19 15.66
N LEU A 122 9.20 -18.02 15.78
CA LEU A 122 8.69 -17.58 17.08
C LEU A 122 7.37 -18.22 17.45
N THR A 123 7.34 -18.77 18.66
CA THR A 123 6.10 -19.03 19.40
C THR A 123 5.47 -17.70 19.84
N LYS A 124 4.17 -17.74 20.14
CA LYS A 124 3.42 -16.57 20.59
C LYS A 124 4.02 -15.92 21.84
N GLU A 125 4.54 -16.73 22.76
CA GLU A 125 5.14 -16.29 24.02
C GLU A 125 6.48 -15.57 23.80
N ALA A 126 7.30 -16.09 22.89
CA ALA A 126 8.56 -15.46 22.52
C ALA A 126 8.31 -14.15 21.77
N LEU A 127 7.27 -14.09 20.91
CA LEU A 127 6.88 -12.86 20.19
C LEU A 127 6.47 -11.77 21.19
N ASP A 128 5.65 -12.14 22.17
CA ASP A 128 5.19 -11.26 23.24
C ASP A 128 6.35 -10.70 24.08
N SER A 129 7.36 -11.52 24.35
CA SER A 129 8.58 -11.10 25.05
C SER A 129 9.36 -10.07 24.23
N LYS A 130 9.53 -10.31 22.92
CA LYS A 130 10.24 -9.37 22.03
C LYS A 130 9.47 -8.08 21.78
N MET A 131 8.14 -8.14 21.78
CA MET A 131 7.31 -6.95 21.59
C MET A 131 7.47 -5.92 22.72
N ARG A 132 7.87 -6.34 23.92
CA ARG A 132 8.17 -5.42 25.04
C ARG A 132 9.27 -4.41 24.70
N TYR A 133 10.25 -4.79 23.88
CA TYR A 133 11.33 -3.88 23.45
C TYR A 133 10.84 -2.83 22.44
N LEU A 134 9.80 -3.16 21.67
CA LEU A 134 9.21 -2.26 20.67
C LEU A 134 8.22 -1.28 21.29
N SER A 135 7.44 -1.73 22.27
CA SER A 135 6.41 -0.95 22.97
C SER A 135 6.60 -0.92 24.49
N PRO A 136 7.50 -0.05 25.00
CA PRO A 136 7.59 0.25 26.42
C PRO A 136 6.30 0.89 26.96
N SER A 137 5.64 1.71 26.14
CA SER A 137 4.29 2.22 26.36
C SER A 137 3.30 1.31 25.61
N ARG A 138 2.16 0.96 26.23
CA ARG A 138 1.14 0.02 25.72
C ARG A 138 0.40 0.47 24.45
N LEU A 139 1.04 1.23 23.56
CA LEU A 139 0.48 1.81 22.36
C LEU A 139 0.25 0.79 21.24
N ILE A 140 0.89 -0.38 21.31
CA ILE A 140 0.73 -1.45 20.32
C ILE A 140 0.07 -2.65 20.98
N GLU A 141 -1.08 -3.04 20.43
CA GLU A 141 -1.87 -4.18 20.88
C GLU A 141 -1.29 -5.49 20.37
N LYS A 142 -0.99 -6.40 21.30
CA LYS A 142 -0.32 -7.68 21.03
C LYS A 142 -1.08 -8.58 20.07
N GLU A 143 -2.40 -8.61 20.22
CA GLU A 143 -3.28 -9.48 19.44
C GLU A 143 -3.23 -9.12 17.96
N HIS A 144 -3.29 -7.83 17.64
CA HIS A 144 -3.19 -7.35 16.27
C HIS A 144 -1.80 -7.57 15.68
N VAL A 145 -0.72 -7.42 16.48
CA VAL A 145 0.64 -7.74 16.01
C VAL A 145 0.76 -9.22 15.67
N HIS A 146 0.24 -10.11 16.52
CA HIS A 146 0.27 -11.55 16.29
C HIS A 146 -0.51 -11.95 15.02
N ALA A 147 -1.67 -11.34 14.79
CA ALA A 147 -2.47 -11.56 13.58
C ALA A 147 -1.70 -11.16 12.31
N CYS A 148 -1.17 -9.93 12.28
CA CYS A 148 -0.32 -9.44 11.18
C CYS A 148 0.89 -10.34 10.95
N TYR A 149 1.58 -10.70 12.03
CA TYR A 149 2.79 -11.52 11.98
C TYR A 149 2.52 -12.90 11.39
N SER A 150 1.42 -13.54 11.81
CA SER A 150 1.01 -14.86 11.32
C SER A 150 0.73 -14.84 9.81
N VAL A 151 0.12 -13.76 9.30
CA VAL A 151 -0.10 -13.55 7.86
C VAL A 151 1.23 -13.34 7.13
N MET A 152 2.10 -12.48 7.65
CA MET A 152 3.40 -12.15 7.05
C MET A 152 4.29 -13.38 6.88
N VAL A 153 4.34 -14.21 7.92
CA VAL A 153 5.15 -15.43 7.96
C VAL A 153 4.48 -16.55 7.14
N GLY A 154 3.17 -16.75 7.31
CA GLY A 154 2.42 -17.81 6.63
C GLY A 154 2.30 -17.60 5.12
N GLY A 155 2.26 -16.35 4.66
CA GLY A 155 2.23 -15.99 3.23
C GLY A 155 3.55 -16.27 2.51
N MET A 156 4.68 -16.13 3.21
CA MET A 156 6.02 -16.32 2.64
C MET A 156 6.27 -17.79 2.23
N ASN A 157 5.81 -18.74 3.04
CA ASN A 157 5.92 -20.19 2.75
C ASN A 157 5.15 -20.60 1.49
N ARG A 158 4.04 -19.93 1.15
CA ARG A 158 3.26 -20.23 -0.07
C ARG A 158 3.91 -19.66 -1.34
N ARG A 159 4.65 -18.55 -1.24
CA ARG A 159 5.33 -17.90 -2.37
C ARG A 159 6.65 -18.59 -2.74
N GLY A 160 7.29 -19.28 -1.79
CA GLY A 160 8.44 -20.16 -2.03
C GLY A 160 8.12 -21.32 -2.99
N ASN A 161 6.89 -21.82 -2.97
CA ASN A 161 6.44 -22.93 -3.83
C ASN A 161 5.89 -22.50 -5.21
N LYS A 162 5.83 -21.21 -5.53
CA LYS A 162 5.16 -20.70 -6.76
C LYS A 162 6.06 -19.84 -7.66
N ARG A 163 7.37 -20.10 -7.70
CA ARG A 163 8.23 -19.50 -8.74
C ARG A 163 8.32 -20.43 -9.95
N SER A 164 7.36 -20.32 -10.84
CA SER A 164 7.56 -20.50 -12.27
C SER A 164 6.77 -19.40 -12.99
N LEU A 165 7.47 -18.32 -13.31
CA LEU A 165 7.06 -17.40 -14.37
C LEU A 165 7.43 -18.06 -15.70
N PRO A 166 6.49 -18.29 -16.62
CA PRO A 166 6.83 -18.35 -18.03
C PRO A 166 6.80 -16.92 -18.56
N CYS A 167 7.97 -16.34 -18.80
CA CYS A 167 8.11 -15.32 -19.82
C CYS A 167 8.05 -16.05 -21.17
N SER A 168 7.00 -15.80 -21.95
CA SER A 168 7.02 -16.14 -23.37
C SER A 168 6.78 -14.84 -24.13
N GLY A 169 7.85 -14.30 -24.69
CA GLY A 169 7.78 -13.36 -25.79
C GLY A 169 7.64 -14.13 -27.10
N SER A 170 6.92 -13.54 -28.04
CA SER A 170 7.31 -13.44 -29.44
C SER A 170 6.25 -12.62 -30.18
N ASP A 171 6.76 -11.74 -31.03
CA ASP A 171 6.11 -10.76 -31.87
C ASP A 171 5.05 -11.36 -32.79
N GLU A 172 4.00 -10.60 -33.12
CA GLU A 172 3.45 -10.53 -34.49
C GLU A 172 2.86 -9.14 -34.78
N VAL A 173 3.28 -8.60 -35.93
CA VAL A 173 2.84 -7.37 -36.57
C VAL A 173 1.45 -7.58 -37.17
N ALA A 174 0.51 -6.67 -36.90
CA ALA A 174 -0.64 -6.43 -37.77
C ALA A 174 -1.10 -4.97 -37.69
N THR A 175 -0.85 -4.25 -38.78
CA THR A 175 -1.50 -2.99 -39.15
C THR A 175 -3.02 -3.13 -39.16
N SER A 176 -3.73 -2.22 -38.49
CA SER A 176 -5.09 -1.86 -38.89
C SER A 176 -5.52 -0.49 -38.37
N THR A 177 -5.81 0.38 -39.33
CA THR A 177 -6.45 1.68 -39.24
C THR A 177 -7.96 1.51 -38.96
N TYR A 178 -8.47 2.08 -37.87
CA TYR A 178 -9.80 2.71 -37.78
C TYR A 178 -9.86 3.43 -36.42
N ASP A 179 -9.96 4.75 -36.41
CA ASP A 179 -11.16 5.58 -36.56
C ASP A 179 -11.74 5.96 -35.19
N SER A 180 -11.66 7.26 -34.94
CA SER A 180 -11.99 7.95 -33.71
C SER A 180 -13.49 7.92 -33.47
N VAL A 181 -13.93 7.21 -32.43
CA VAL A 181 -15.29 7.34 -31.90
C VAL A 181 -15.23 8.04 -30.56
N LEU A 182 -15.78 9.27 -30.54
CA LEU A 182 -16.16 10.00 -29.34
C LEU A 182 -17.05 9.12 -28.46
N VAL A 183 -16.63 8.87 -27.22
CA VAL A 183 -17.48 8.27 -26.20
C VAL A 183 -17.58 9.24 -25.01
N ASP A 184 -18.75 9.87 -24.90
CA ASP A 184 -19.26 10.48 -23.69
C ASP A 184 -19.34 9.41 -22.58
N ASP A 185 -18.51 9.53 -21.55
CA ASP A 185 -18.52 8.64 -20.37
C ASP A 185 -18.67 9.44 -19.05
N VAL A 186 -19.74 10.24 -19.00
CA VAL A 186 -20.10 11.02 -17.80
C VAL A 186 -20.79 10.15 -16.74
N THR A 187 -21.27 8.97 -17.10
CA THR A 187 -22.11 8.13 -16.24
C THR A 187 -21.34 7.24 -15.25
N ASP A 188 -20.20 6.67 -15.64
CA ASP A 188 -19.48 5.73 -14.77
C ASP A 188 -18.62 6.45 -13.71
N THR A 189 -18.14 7.66 -14.04
CA THR A 189 -17.43 8.53 -13.08
C THR A 189 -18.35 8.99 -11.95
N ALA A 190 -19.63 9.25 -12.24
CA ALA A 190 -20.61 9.70 -11.26
C ALA A 190 -20.99 8.59 -10.26
N ALA A 191 -21.05 7.33 -10.71
CA ALA A 191 -21.35 6.18 -9.87
C ALA A 191 -20.22 5.90 -8.85
N PHE A 192 -18.95 6.00 -9.27
CA PHE A 192 -17.82 5.85 -8.36
C PHE A 192 -17.75 7.01 -7.35
N ALA A 193 -17.95 8.25 -7.80
CA ALA A 193 -17.97 9.43 -6.93
C ALA A 193 -19.08 9.37 -5.87
N THR A 194 -20.26 8.84 -6.21
CA THR A 194 -21.38 8.69 -5.26
C THR A 194 -21.12 7.62 -4.20
N VAL A 195 -20.51 6.49 -4.55
CA VAL A 195 -20.14 5.45 -3.56
C VAL A 195 -19.09 5.96 -2.57
N VAL A 196 -18.11 6.73 -3.04
CA VAL A 196 -17.07 7.32 -2.17
C VAL A 196 -17.63 8.46 -1.32
N ALA A 197 -18.48 9.33 -1.89
CA ALA A 197 -19.16 10.39 -1.15
C ALA A 197 -20.09 9.84 -0.05
N ALA A 198 -20.73 8.69 -0.27
CA ALA A 198 -21.55 8.01 0.73
C ALA A 198 -20.72 7.50 1.93
N ARG A 199 -19.44 7.14 1.72
CA ARG A 199 -18.52 6.77 2.80
C ARG A 199 -18.04 7.96 3.63
N ASN A 200 -17.80 9.12 3.01
CA ASN A 200 -17.34 10.32 3.71
C ASN A 200 -18.41 10.98 4.62
N LYS A 201 -19.69 10.65 4.45
CA LYS A 201 -20.79 11.20 5.28
C LYS A 201 -20.82 10.70 6.73
N ARG A 202 -19.94 9.78 7.15
CA ARG A 202 -19.89 9.26 8.54
C ARG A 202 -18.95 10.01 9.48
N ILE A 203 -18.27 11.07 9.05
CA ILE A 203 -17.43 11.88 9.93
C ILE A 203 -17.96 13.32 9.93
N ARG A 204 -19.09 13.52 10.63
CA ARG A 204 -19.53 14.85 11.06
C ARG A 204 -19.16 14.97 12.53
N LEU A 205 -18.01 15.57 12.81
CA LEU A 205 -17.66 16.01 14.16
C LEU A 205 -18.28 17.38 14.36
N GLU A 206 -19.29 17.45 15.23
CA GLU A 206 -19.89 18.68 15.74
C GLU A 206 -18.79 19.56 16.38
N LEU A 207 -18.77 20.86 16.04
CA LEU A 207 -17.89 21.83 16.70
C LEU A 207 -18.39 22.10 18.13
N PRO A 208 -17.51 22.13 19.15
CA PRO A 208 -17.89 22.62 20.47
C PRO A 208 -18.07 24.15 20.44
N GLY A 209 -19.26 24.60 20.81
CA GLY A 209 -19.60 26.01 20.98
C GLY A 209 -18.72 26.68 22.02
N ILE A 210 -18.08 27.78 21.61
CA ILE A 210 -17.30 28.65 22.49
C ILE A 210 -18.30 29.57 23.20
N ARG A 211 -18.27 29.56 24.54
CA ARG A 211 -18.97 30.50 25.40
C ARG A 211 -17.99 31.57 25.87
#